data_AF-A0A8X6PBQ2-F1
#
_entry.id   AF-A0A8X6PBQ2-F1
#
_cell.length_a   1.000
_cell.length_b   1.000
_cell.length_c   1.000
_cell.angle_alpha   90.00
_cell.angle_beta   90.00
_cell.angle_gamma   90.00
#
_symmetry.space_group_name_H-M   'P 1'
#
loop_
_entity.id
_entity.type
_entity.pdbx_description
1 polymer ?
#
loop_
_entity_poly.entity_id
_entity_poly.type
_entity_poly.pdbx_seq_one_letter_code
_entity_poly.pdbx_strand_id
1 'polypeptide(L)'
;MIRQQVAKWCRSFQASREHVENRNMEASGRPSSSRTGINTARVEEIIQRDRRVTVREIASELDLSYGNVQRILIPICILFLLLINTFSFAL
;
A
#
# COMPACT_ATOMS: atom_id res chain seq x y z
N MET A 1 30.41 13.15 12.00
CA MET A 1 29.64 11.93 11.63
C MET A 1 29.33 11.78 10.12
N ILE A 2 30.03 12.46 9.19
CA ILE A 2 29.76 12.37 7.73
C ILE A 2 30.78 11.47 7.00
N ARG A 3 32.06 11.51 7.42
CA ARG A 3 33.16 10.75 6.78
C ARG A 3 32.98 9.24 6.81
N GLN A 4 32.38 8.69 7.87
CA GLN A 4 32.15 7.24 8.00
C GLN A 4 31.09 6.72 7.02
N GLN A 5 30.05 7.52 6.75
CA GLN A 5 29.03 7.17 5.77
C GLN A 5 29.63 7.21 4.37
N VAL A 6 30.34 8.29 4.02
CA VAL A 6 31.02 8.43 2.72
C VAL A 6 32.00 7.28 2.46
N ALA A 7 32.80 6.89 3.47
CA ALA A 7 33.71 5.75 3.35
C ALA A 7 32.97 4.42 3.12
N LYS A 8 31.80 4.23 3.72
CA LYS A 8 30.96 3.04 3.52
C LYS A 8 30.40 2.99 2.10
N TRP A 9 29.99 4.13 1.55
CA TRP A 9 29.52 4.26 0.16
C TRP A 9 30.65 3.97 -0.83
N CYS A 10 31.83 4.60 -0.67
CA CYS A 10 32.98 4.36 -1.54
C CYS A 10 33.40 2.88 -1.57
N ARG A 11 33.45 2.21 -0.40
CA ARG A 11 33.78 0.78 -0.32
C ARG A 11 32.73 -0.11 -0.97
N SER A 12 31.44 0.25 -0.83
CA SER A 12 30.34 -0.52 -1.43
C SER A 12 30.32 -0.39 -2.96
N PHE A 13 30.78 0.74 -3.49
CA PHE A 13 30.85 1.01 -4.93
C PHE A 13 32.08 0.33 -5.58
N GLN A 14 33.23 0.33 -4.90
CA GLN A 14 34.44 -0.36 -5.36
C GLN A 14 34.31 -1.90 -5.39
N ALA A 15 33.39 -2.47 -4.60
CA ALA A 15 33.15 -3.90 -4.53
C ALA A 15 32.23 -4.44 -5.66
N SER A 16 32.12 -3.74 -6.80
CA SER A 16 31.28 -4.05 -7.97
C SER A 16 29.97 -4.76 -7.59
N ARG A 17 29.08 -4.05 -6.90
CA ARG A 17 27.69 -4.52 -6.79
C ARG A 17 27.01 -4.29 -8.13
N GLU A 18 26.74 -5.36 -8.87
CA GLU A 18 25.79 -5.35 -10.00
C GLU A 18 24.33 -5.18 -9.55
N HIS A 19 24.06 -5.30 -8.24
CA HIS A 19 22.72 -5.14 -7.69
C HIS A 19 22.68 -3.98 -6.68
N VAL A 20 22.15 -2.84 -7.14
CA VAL A 20 21.58 -1.80 -6.26
C VAL A 20 20.25 -2.32 -5.80
N GLU A 21 20.30 -3.32 -4.94
CA GLU A 21 19.13 -3.72 -4.18
C GLU A 21 18.77 -2.51 -3.33
N ASN A 22 17.74 -1.80 -3.77
CA ASN A 22 17.07 -0.79 -2.98
C ASN A 22 16.72 -1.49 -1.67
N ARG A 23 17.50 -1.30 -0.60
CA ARG A 23 17.15 -1.80 0.74
C ARG A 23 15.89 -1.16 1.30
N ASN A 24 15.25 -0.32 0.49
CA ASN A 24 13.92 0.22 0.68
C ASN A 24 12.85 -0.58 -0.11
N MET A 25 13.22 -1.70 -0.73
CA MET A 25 12.28 -2.73 -1.20
C MET A 25 11.66 -3.44 0.01
N GLU A 26 12.41 -3.50 1.11
CA GLU A 26 11.84 -3.47 2.45
C GLU A 26 11.49 -2.02 2.81
N ALA A 27 10.45 -1.49 2.18
CA ALA A 27 9.71 -0.38 2.75
C ALA A 27 9.10 -0.90 4.07
N SER A 28 9.94 -0.88 5.10
CA SER A 28 9.76 -1.12 6.52
C SER A 28 8.76 -0.13 7.15
N GLY A 29 7.64 0.12 6.46
CA GLY A 29 6.87 1.34 6.58
C GLY A 29 5.39 1.17 6.87
N ARG A 30 4.64 0.20 6.32
CA ARG A 30 3.22 0.09 6.70
C ARG A 30 2.43 -1.18 6.32
N PRO A 31 2.30 -2.18 7.21
CA PRO A 31 0.99 -2.51 7.71
C PRO A 31 0.58 -1.40 8.70
N SER A 32 -0.43 -0.60 8.36
CA SER A 32 -1.03 0.30 9.34
C SER A 32 -1.47 -0.59 10.49
N SER A 33 -1.13 -0.30 11.74
CA SER A 33 -1.67 -1.01 12.90
C SER A 33 -3.22 -1.03 12.92
N SER A 34 -3.86 -0.13 12.15
CA SER A 34 -5.29 -0.05 11.89
C SER A 34 -5.83 -0.93 10.74
N ARG A 35 -4.96 -1.59 9.96
CA ARG A 35 -5.31 -2.59 8.92
C ARG A 35 -5.47 -3.96 9.57
N THR A 36 -6.42 -4.11 10.48
CA THR A 36 -6.86 -5.45 10.90
C THR A 36 -7.50 -6.12 9.67
N GLY A 37 -7.18 -7.39 9.40
CA GLY A 37 -7.75 -8.12 8.26
C GLY A 37 -9.28 -8.08 8.21
N ILE A 38 -9.91 -8.06 9.39
CA ILE A 38 -11.37 -7.92 9.58
C ILE A 38 -11.90 -6.60 8.97
N ASN A 39 -11.27 -5.47 9.27
CA ASN A 39 -11.68 -4.17 8.74
C ASN A 39 -11.48 -4.10 7.23
N THR A 40 -10.44 -4.78 6.73
CA THR A 40 -10.16 -4.85 5.29
C THR A 40 -11.25 -5.63 4.55
N ALA A 41 -11.64 -6.79 5.08
CA ALA A 41 -12.71 -7.62 4.52
C ALA A 41 -14.07 -6.91 4.53
N ARG A 42 -14.40 -6.18 5.61
CA ARG A 42 -15.65 -5.40 5.69
C ARG A 42 -15.69 -4.26 4.67
N VAL A 43 -14.58 -3.52 4.50
CA VAL A 43 -14.49 -2.47 3.48
C VAL A 43 -14.66 -3.07 2.08
N GLU A 44 -14.05 -4.23 1.82
CA GLU A 44 -14.21 -4.93 0.55
C GLU A 44 -15.66 -5.35 0.29
N GLU A 45 -16.35 -5.89 1.29
CA GLU A 45 -17.77 -6.25 1.21
C GLU A 45 -18.66 -5.05 0.88
N ILE A 46 -18.43 -3.90 1.53
CA ILE A 46 -19.18 -2.66 1.26
C ILE A 46 -18.97 -2.22 -0.20
N ILE A 47 -17.73 -2.24 -0.70
CA ILE A 47 -17.40 -1.85 -2.09
C ILE A 47 -18.00 -2.83 -3.11
N GLN A 48 -18.02 -4.12 -2.79
CA GLN A 48 -18.63 -5.13 -3.66
C GLN A 48 -20.14 -4.95 -3.77
N ARG A 49 -20.81 -4.55 -2.68
CA ARG A 49 -22.25 -4.25 -2.65
C ARG A 49 -22.56 -2.93 -3.38
N ASP A 50 -21.82 -1.87 -3.08
CA ASP A 50 -21.94 -0.59 -3.76
C ASP A 50 -20.57 0.03 -4.05
N ARG A 51 -20.22 0.07 -5.35
CA ARG A 51 -18.95 0.62 -5.83
C ARG A 51 -18.90 2.15 -5.78
N ARG A 52 -20.04 2.83 -5.56
CA ARG A 52 -20.14 4.30 -5.53
C ARG A 52 -20.12 4.88 -4.11
N VAL A 53 -19.87 4.04 -3.10
CA VAL A 53 -19.76 4.45 -1.70
C VAL A 53 -18.62 5.45 -1.46
N THR A 54 -18.86 6.43 -0.60
CA THR A 54 -17.87 7.43 -0.22
C THR A 54 -17.04 7.01 1.00
N VAL A 55 -15.83 7.56 1.11
CA VAL A 55 -14.94 7.33 2.28
C VAL A 55 -15.61 7.70 3.61
N ARG A 56 -16.50 8.71 3.61
CA ARG A 56 -17.20 9.16 4.83
C ARG A 56 -18.26 8.17 5.29
N GLU A 57 -18.99 7.57 4.35
CA GLU A 57 -20.02 6.55 4.66
C GLU A 57 -19.36 5.31 5.28
N ILE A 58 -18.27 4.83 4.67
CA ILE A 58 -17.51 3.69 5.20
C ILE A 58 -16.93 4.01 6.59
N ALA A 59 -16.42 5.22 6.79
CA ALA A 59 -15.89 5.67 8.07
C ALA A 59 -16.97 5.67 9.17
N SER A 60 -18.17 6.12 8.83
CA SER A 60 -19.32 6.12 9.74
C SER A 60 -19.82 4.70 10.04
N GLU A 61 -19.79 3.80 9.07
CA GLU A 61 -20.28 2.43 9.22
C GLU A 61 -19.32 1.54 10.03
N LEU A 62 -18.01 1.75 9.87
CA LEU A 62 -16.99 0.94 10.54
C LEU A 62 -16.41 1.57 11.81
N ASP A 63 -16.90 2.76 12.20
CA ASP A 63 -16.37 3.57 13.30
C ASP A 63 -14.84 3.77 13.19
N LEU A 64 -14.38 4.02 11.96
CA LEU A 64 -12.98 4.22 11.63
C LEU A 64 -12.71 5.67 11.29
N SER A 65 -11.54 6.17 11.67
CA SER A 65 -11.11 7.49 11.20
C SER A 65 -11.03 7.52 9.67
N TYR A 66 -11.39 8.67 9.08
CA TYR A 66 -11.33 8.90 7.64
C TYR A 66 -9.98 8.51 7.04
N GLY A 67 -8.88 8.88 7.71
CA GLY A 67 -7.52 8.55 7.28
C GLY A 67 -7.22 7.05 7.32
N ASN A 68 -7.83 6.29 8.25
CA ASN A 68 -7.70 4.84 8.27
C ASN A 68 -8.45 4.20 7.10
N VAL A 69 -9.69 4.63 6.84
CA VAL A 69 -10.48 4.14 5.70
C VAL A 69 -9.77 4.42 4.39
N GLN A 70 -9.28 5.65 4.19
CA GLN A 70 -8.57 6.03 2.96
C GLN A 70 -7.36 5.11 2.70
N ARG A 71 -6.62 4.73 3.74
CA ARG A 71 -5.45 3.84 3.62
C ARG A 71 -5.80 2.40 3.31
N ILE A 72 -7.01 1.96 3.65
CA ILE A 72 -7.53 0.63 3.32
C ILE A 72 -8.13 0.66 1.91
N LEU A 73 -8.87 1.72 1.58
CA LEU A 73 -9.58 1.86 0.32
C LEU A 73 -8.65 2.02 -0.89
N ILE A 74 -7.61 2.84 -0.79
CA ILE A 74 -6.68 3.10 -1.91
C ILE A 74 -6.14 1.80 -2.54
N PRO A 75 -5.53 0.87 -1.79
CA PRO A 75 -5.01 -0.36 -2.40
C PRO A 75 -6.12 -1.28 -2.94
N ILE A 76 -7.29 -1.33 -2.30
CA ILE A 76 -8.43 -2.15 -2.74
C ILE A 76 -8.98 -1.63 -4.07
N CYS A 77 -9.23 -0.32 -4.18
CA CYS A 77 -9.74 0.29 -5.41
C CYS A 77 -8.74 0.17 -6.56
N ILE A 78 -7.44 0.32 -6.31
CA ILE A 78 -6.42 0.12 -7.36
C ILE A 78 -6.45 -1.32 -7.87
N LEU A 79 -6.49 -2.31 -6.97
CA LEU A 79 -6.57 -3.72 -7.35
C LEU A 79 -7.84 -4.01 -8.15
N PHE A 80 -8.97 -3.45 -7.72
CA PHE A 80 -10.27 -3.64 -8.36
C PHE A 80 -10.35 -2.99 -9.74
N LEU A 81 -9.81 -1.77 -9.90
CA LEU A 81 -9.72 -1.10 -11.20
C LEU A 81 -8.80 -1.85 -12.16
N LEU A 82 -7.66 -2.37 -11.67
CA LEU A 82 -6.78 -3.20 -12.48
C LEU A 82 -7.47 -4.49 -12.90
N LEU A 83 -8.15 -5.19 -11.97
CA LEU A 83 -8.90 -6.41 -12.28
C LEU A 83 -10.01 -6.19 -13.31
N ILE A 84 -10.78 -5.10 -13.20
CA ILE A 84 -11.82 -4.79 -14.19
C ILE A 84 -11.20 -4.47 -15.55
N ASN A 85 -10.13 -3.67 -15.59
CA ASN A 85 -9.50 -3.29 -16.85
C ASN A 85 -8.79 -4.48 -17.53
N THR A 86 -8.17 -5.39 -16.77
CA THR A 86 -7.56 -6.60 -17.34
C THR A 86 -8.60 -7.62 -17.78
N PHE A 87 -9.71 -7.75 -17.05
CA PHE A 87 -10.78 -8.69 -17.42
C PHE A 87 -11.60 -8.19 -18.62
N SER A 88 -11.75 -6.86 -18.77
CA SER A 88 -12.42 -6.25 -19.94
C SER A 88 -11.58 -6.30 -21.22
N PHE A 89 -10.27 -6.50 -21.14
CA PHE A 89 -9.38 -6.64 -22.31
C PHE A 89 -9.17 -8.10 -22.73
N ALA A 90 -9.64 -9.05 -21.92
CA ALA A 90 -9.57 -10.48 -22.16
C ALA A 90 -10.87 -11.07 -22.75
N LEU A 91 -11.82 -10.22 -23.17
CA LEU A 91 -13.11 -10.56 -23.76
C LEU A 91 -13.29 -9.90 -25.12
#